data_AF-A0A9W6ZZ50-F1
#
_entry.id   AF-A0A9W6ZZ50-F1
#
_cell.length_a   1.000
_cell.length_b   1.000
_cell.length_c   1.000
_cell.angle_alpha   90.00
_cell.angle_beta   90.00
_cell.angle_gamma   90.00
#
_symmetry.space_group_name_H-M   'P 1'
#
loop_
_entity.id
_entity.type
_entity.pdbx_description
1 polymer ?
#
loop_
_entity_poly.entity_id
_entity_poly.type
_entity_poly.pdbx_seq_one_letter_code
_entity_poly.pdbx_strand_id
1 'polypeptide(L)'
;MLSTAAITTTATALPAPATAEITKDSNWPLWPSLPVFPYSRRKTIRREIKPGTVWTFDQLIGIYYVHVPIRMTVIKMKVPAPGLLVYAPVAPTKECLKLLQPLIDEHGPIKFIILPSTAVEHKVNAGPFARAFPKAEFYAVDQQYSFPVSLPNSFLGLPSWTKPLPRSGEGVNNVFGDEFEHEVLTVKPGPGSFFQDVALFHKPSKTLTVCDALLSVTEEPPEILTSEPEYVKALLFHARDEPLQLVEDSPEARRKGWRRIVLLFNFFIPGATQADIGLDPLLKLDFSYKLGWGGWQPFSWRPSEIESFEKYSAGGRPTLLPIIQIILNRGLADGSLREWVEKVKRWDFDLVIPQHLDAPLALTPAQFASPFESFSKNGGNEMRFCDEDVALLREAERGPLAFSVGKTANGPLTGVKCDLGSGEARVISKELRLKWAPK
;
A
#
# COMPACT_ATOMS: atom_id res chain seq x y z
N MET A 1 -15.30 -14.92 33.21
CA MET A 1 -16.09 -14.16 32.22
C MET A 1 -15.27 -12.96 31.79
N LEU A 2 -14.59 -13.06 30.65
CA LEU A 2 -13.77 -11.97 30.09
C LEU A 2 -14.68 -11.12 29.19
N SER A 3 -14.92 -9.88 29.61
CA SER A 3 -15.73 -8.91 28.87
C SER A 3 -14.93 -8.37 27.69
N THR A 4 -15.32 -8.75 26.48
CA THR A 4 -14.87 -8.13 25.23
C THR A 4 -15.48 -6.74 25.13
N ALA A 5 -14.72 -5.70 25.49
CA ALA A 5 -15.10 -4.32 25.23
C ALA A 5 -15.00 -4.06 23.72
N ALA A 6 -16.15 -3.92 23.06
CA ALA A 6 -16.24 -3.45 21.69
C ALA A 6 -15.77 -1.98 21.66
N ILE A 7 -14.70 -1.72 20.91
CA ILE A 7 -14.21 -0.37 20.64
C ILE A 7 -15.26 0.30 19.75
N THR A 8 -16.08 1.17 20.34
CA THR A 8 -17.03 1.99 19.61
C THR A 8 -16.27 3.23 19.10
N THR A 9 -15.89 3.22 17.83
CA THR A 9 -15.33 4.40 17.16
C THR A 9 -16.47 5.38 16.91
N THR A 10 -16.57 6.43 17.72
CA THR A 10 -17.37 7.60 17.37
C THR A 10 -16.67 8.32 16.20
N ALA A 11 -17.03 7.95 14.98
CA ALA A 11 -16.60 8.65 13.77
C ALA A 11 -17.27 10.02 13.74
N THR A 12 -16.54 11.08 14.08
CA THR A 12 -16.90 12.42 13.61
C THR A 12 -16.91 12.36 12.09
N ALA A 13 -18.08 12.57 11.48
CA ALA A 13 -18.22 12.56 10.02
C ALA A 13 -17.22 13.57 9.42
N LEU A 14 -16.29 13.08 8.61
CA LEU A 14 -15.36 13.93 7.87
C LEU A 14 -16.16 14.81 6.89
N PRO A 15 -15.66 16.02 6.56
CA PRO A 15 -16.25 16.83 5.49
C PRO A 15 -16.37 16.03 4.20
N ALA A 16 -17.37 16.36 3.37
CA ALA A 16 -17.52 15.74 2.07
C ALA A 16 -16.23 15.88 1.24
N PRO A 17 -15.74 14.82 0.61
CA PRO A 17 -14.53 14.86 -0.19
C PRO A 17 -14.68 15.86 -1.34
N ALA A 18 -13.61 16.60 -1.63
CA ALA A 18 -13.52 17.29 -2.90
C ALA A 18 -13.15 16.26 -3.96
N THR A 19 -14.12 15.89 -4.79
CA THR A 19 -13.93 14.95 -5.90
C THR A 19 -13.70 15.69 -7.19
N ALA A 20 -12.86 15.13 -8.05
CA ALA A 20 -12.84 15.50 -9.46
C ALA A 20 -13.33 14.33 -10.32
N GLU A 21 -14.00 14.63 -11.43
CA GLU A 21 -14.47 13.61 -12.39
C GLU A 21 -13.29 13.13 -13.26
N ILE A 22 -13.34 11.89 -13.77
CA ILE A 22 -12.37 11.46 -14.80
C ILE A 22 -12.53 12.32 -16.06
N THR A 23 -11.65 13.32 -16.19
CA THR A 23 -11.58 14.21 -17.35
C THR A 23 -10.22 14.08 -18.06
N LYS A 24 -9.98 14.90 -19.10
CA LYS A 24 -8.66 15.03 -19.72
C LYS A 24 -7.57 15.49 -18.74
N ASP A 25 -7.94 16.10 -17.62
CA ASP A 25 -6.99 16.58 -16.61
C ASP A 25 -6.48 15.49 -15.67
N SER A 26 -7.16 14.33 -15.63
CA SER A 26 -6.69 13.12 -14.96
C SER A 26 -5.56 12.41 -15.72
N ASN A 27 -5.21 12.88 -16.92
CA ASN A 27 -4.24 12.20 -17.78
C ASN A 27 -2.84 12.13 -17.13
N TRP A 28 -2.28 10.94 -17.04
CA TRP A 28 -0.94 10.64 -16.54
C TRP A 28 -0.05 10.05 -17.65
N PRO A 29 0.81 10.84 -18.32
CA PRO A 29 1.54 10.38 -19.50
C PRO A 29 2.70 9.42 -19.20
N LEU A 30 3.19 9.39 -17.96
CA LEU A 30 4.32 8.54 -17.55
C LEU A 30 3.89 7.12 -17.12
N TRP A 31 2.63 6.75 -17.31
CA TRP A 31 2.14 5.41 -17.01
C TRP A 31 2.89 4.24 -17.66
N PRO A 32 3.58 4.37 -18.81
CA PRO A 32 4.39 3.27 -19.32
C PRO A 32 5.60 2.92 -18.45
N SER A 33 6.02 3.82 -17.54
CA SER A 33 7.18 3.61 -16.65
C SER A 33 6.94 2.55 -15.57
N LEU A 34 5.68 2.33 -15.20
CA LEU A 34 5.22 1.22 -14.38
C LEU A 34 3.82 0.88 -14.91
N PRO A 35 3.63 -0.23 -15.66
CA PRO A 35 2.37 -0.56 -16.34
C PRO A 35 1.31 -1.02 -15.32
N VAL A 36 0.97 -0.13 -14.39
CA VAL A 36 -0.05 -0.23 -13.38
C VAL A 36 -1.24 0.64 -13.78
N PHE A 37 -2.43 0.06 -13.79
CA PHE A 37 -3.71 0.73 -13.93
C PHE A 37 -3.89 1.77 -12.79
N PRO A 38 -4.65 2.86 -13.01
CA PRO A 38 -5.36 3.23 -14.22
C PRO A 38 -4.45 3.91 -15.22
N TYR A 39 -4.14 3.17 -16.30
CA TYR A 39 -3.01 3.38 -17.21
C TYR A 39 -2.84 4.85 -17.52
N SER A 40 -3.70 5.47 -18.32
CA SER A 40 -3.51 6.88 -18.67
C SER A 40 -4.27 7.87 -17.79
N ARG A 41 -5.12 7.46 -16.84
CA ARG A 41 -6.03 8.38 -16.12
C ARG A 41 -6.14 8.10 -14.63
N ARG A 42 -5.63 9.01 -13.80
CA ARG A 42 -5.64 8.90 -12.34
C ARG A 42 -6.50 10.00 -11.73
N LYS A 43 -7.78 9.68 -11.47
CA LYS A 43 -8.66 10.53 -10.66
C LYS A 43 -8.08 10.65 -9.25
N THR A 44 -8.22 11.84 -8.70
CA THR A 44 -7.73 12.24 -7.39
C THR A 44 -8.91 12.65 -6.52
N ILE A 45 -9.03 12.04 -5.35
CA ILE A 45 -9.99 12.46 -4.33
C ILE A 45 -9.23 13.14 -3.21
N ARG A 46 -9.56 14.41 -2.92
CA ARG A 46 -8.99 15.15 -1.79
C ARG A 46 -9.93 15.07 -0.59
N ARG A 47 -9.44 14.63 0.56
CA ARG A 47 -10.15 14.67 1.85
C ARG A 47 -9.44 15.59 2.83
N GLU A 48 -10.22 16.32 3.60
CA GLU A 48 -9.73 17.03 4.76
C GLU A 48 -9.88 16.13 5.99
N ILE A 49 -8.75 15.77 6.59
CA ILE A 49 -8.68 14.81 7.70
C ILE A 49 -8.70 15.53 9.05
N LYS A 50 -7.94 16.63 9.16
CA LYS A 50 -8.00 17.56 10.29
C LYS A 50 -8.24 18.96 9.71
N PRO A 51 -9.31 19.67 10.12
CA PRO A 51 -9.69 20.95 9.54
C PRO A 51 -8.53 21.95 9.44
N GLY A 52 -8.35 22.54 8.25
CA GLY A 52 -7.36 23.57 7.98
C GLY A 52 -5.90 23.14 8.18
N THR A 53 -5.62 21.83 8.33
CA THR A 53 -4.31 21.35 8.78
C THR A 53 -3.79 20.11 8.06
N VAL A 54 -4.63 19.08 7.85
CA VAL A 54 -4.19 17.80 7.24
C VAL A 54 -5.17 17.38 6.16
N TRP A 55 -4.66 17.09 4.98
CA TRP A 55 -5.44 16.59 3.83
C TRP A 55 -4.80 15.35 3.24
N THR A 56 -5.61 14.48 2.65
CA THR A 56 -5.14 13.35 1.85
C THR A 56 -5.60 13.48 0.42
N PHE A 57 -4.81 12.95 -0.51
CA PHE A 57 -5.10 12.90 -1.93
C PHE A 57 -4.93 11.45 -2.37
N ASP A 58 -6.03 10.78 -2.66
CA ASP A 58 -6.06 9.38 -3.04
C ASP A 58 -6.12 9.26 -4.56
N GLN A 59 -5.29 8.40 -5.13
CA GLN A 59 -5.37 7.91 -6.51
C GLN A 59 -5.45 6.38 -6.50
N LEU A 60 -5.77 5.76 -7.63
CA LEU A 60 -5.69 4.31 -7.78
C LEU A 60 -4.34 3.87 -8.32
N ILE A 61 -3.92 2.69 -7.88
CA ILE A 61 -2.85 1.91 -8.45
C ILE A 61 -3.27 0.44 -8.52
N GLY A 62 -2.81 -0.31 -9.53
CA GLY A 62 -2.99 -1.76 -9.56
C GLY A 62 -2.59 -2.41 -10.87
N ILE A 63 -2.64 -3.73 -10.96
CA ILE A 63 -2.43 -4.50 -12.21
C ILE A 63 -3.56 -5.52 -12.29
N TYR A 64 -4.03 -5.85 -13.50
CA TYR A 64 -5.10 -6.84 -13.72
C TYR A 64 -6.37 -6.57 -12.88
N TYR A 65 -6.77 -5.30 -12.79
CA TYR A 65 -7.92 -4.86 -11.99
C TYR A 65 -7.82 -5.13 -10.48
N VAL A 66 -6.66 -5.56 -9.97
CA VAL A 66 -6.34 -5.56 -8.54
C VAL A 66 -5.98 -4.13 -8.14
N HIS A 67 -6.99 -3.28 -8.03
CA HIS A 67 -6.84 -1.86 -7.78
C HIS A 67 -6.99 -1.54 -6.29
N VAL A 68 -6.03 -0.79 -5.76
CA VAL A 68 -6.05 -0.28 -4.39
C VAL A 68 -5.75 1.23 -4.38
N PRO A 69 -6.19 1.97 -3.36
CA PRO A 69 -5.80 3.36 -3.21
C PRO A 69 -4.30 3.48 -2.90
N ILE A 70 -3.64 4.43 -3.55
CA ILE A 70 -2.33 5.00 -3.18
C ILE A 70 -2.56 6.45 -2.79
N ARG A 71 -1.90 6.90 -1.73
CA ARG A 71 -2.24 8.16 -1.05
C ARG A 71 -1.03 9.06 -0.86
N MET A 72 -1.30 10.35 -1.00
CA MET A 72 -0.43 11.44 -0.59
C MET A 72 -1.07 12.18 0.57
N THR A 73 -0.27 12.54 1.57
CA THR A 73 -0.71 13.38 2.69
C THR A 73 -0.09 14.77 2.59
N VAL A 74 -0.91 15.80 2.74
CA VAL A 74 -0.49 17.22 2.75
C VAL A 74 -0.75 17.78 4.13
N ILE A 75 0.26 18.38 4.74
CA ILE A 75 0.21 18.89 6.11
C ILE A 75 0.61 20.37 6.09
N LYS A 76 -0.21 21.22 6.70
CA LYS A 76 0.12 22.63 6.94
C LYS A 76 1.19 22.74 8.01
N MET A 77 2.17 23.61 7.77
CA MET A 77 3.24 23.91 8.72
C MET A 77 3.41 25.42 8.92
N LYS A 78 3.92 25.81 10.09
CA LYS A 78 4.24 27.19 10.46
C LYS A 78 5.75 27.42 10.55
N VAL A 79 6.51 26.41 10.98
CA VAL A 79 7.97 26.46 11.08
C VAL A 79 8.63 25.45 10.12
N PRO A 80 9.84 25.72 9.62
CA PRO A 80 10.63 26.93 9.79
C PRO A 80 10.05 28.16 9.08
N ALA A 81 9.05 27.98 8.21
CA ALA A 81 8.25 29.05 7.64
C ALA A 81 6.87 28.52 7.22
N PRO A 82 5.83 29.38 7.15
CA PRO A 82 4.51 28.97 6.71
C PRO A 82 4.51 28.31 5.33
N GLY A 83 3.74 27.24 5.19
CA GLY A 83 3.55 26.53 3.93
C GLY A 83 2.97 25.14 4.12
N LEU A 84 3.27 24.27 3.16
CA LEU A 84 2.79 22.88 3.12
C LEU A 84 3.96 21.90 3.04
N LEU A 85 3.84 20.78 3.75
CA LEU A 85 4.66 19.58 3.61
C LEU A 85 3.84 18.51 2.88
N VAL A 86 4.45 17.86 1.91
CA VAL A 86 3.87 16.74 1.15
C VAL A 86 4.60 15.45 1.49
N TYR A 87 3.85 14.44 1.93
CA TYR A 87 4.34 13.10 2.25
C TYR A 87 3.77 12.08 1.25
N ALA A 88 4.61 11.20 0.71
CA ALA A 88 4.26 10.16 -0.27
C ALA A 88 3.49 10.71 -1.50
N PRO A 89 4.09 11.57 -2.32
CA PRO A 89 3.40 12.19 -3.45
C PRO A 89 2.78 11.18 -4.43
N VAL A 90 1.53 11.43 -4.80
CA VAL A 90 0.82 10.73 -5.88
C VAL A 90 1.14 11.36 -7.24
N ALA A 91 0.59 10.84 -8.35
CA ALA A 91 0.89 11.40 -9.65
C ALA A 91 0.37 12.86 -9.75
N PRO A 92 1.21 13.84 -10.15
CA PRO A 92 0.83 15.24 -10.28
C PRO A 92 0.00 15.48 -11.56
N THR A 93 -1.15 14.81 -11.67
CA THR A 93 -2.12 15.10 -12.73
C THR A 93 -2.58 16.55 -12.62
N LYS A 94 -3.06 17.15 -13.73
CA LYS A 94 -3.59 18.52 -13.68
C LYS A 94 -4.72 18.64 -12.66
N GLU A 95 -5.50 17.58 -12.53
CA GLU A 95 -6.55 17.44 -11.54
C GLU A 95 -6.02 17.49 -10.10
N CYS A 96 -5.01 16.68 -9.77
CA CYS A 96 -4.36 16.71 -8.46
C CYS A 96 -3.81 18.10 -8.14
N LEU A 97 -3.15 18.74 -9.10
CA LEU A 97 -2.57 20.08 -8.92
C LEU A 97 -3.64 21.15 -8.71
N LYS A 98 -4.78 21.06 -9.42
CA LYS A 98 -5.94 21.96 -9.21
C LYS A 98 -6.55 21.81 -7.82
N LEU A 99 -6.65 20.59 -7.29
CA LEU A 99 -7.17 20.35 -5.93
C LEU A 99 -6.21 20.84 -4.83
N LEU A 100 -4.91 20.91 -5.15
CA LEU A 100 -3.84 21.36 -4.27
C LEU A 100 -3.68 22.89 -4.30
N GLN A 101 -4.00 23.55 -5.42
CA GLN A 101 -3.81 24.99 -5.60
C GLN A 101 -4.52 25.85 -4.52
N PRO A 102 -5.79 25.60 -4.13
CA PRO A 102 -6.43 26.38 -3.07
C PRO A 102 -5.71 26.27 -1.72
N LEU A 103 -5.12 25.11 -1.41
CA LEU A 103 -4.33 24.94 -0.18
C LEU A 103 -3.04 25.76 -0.25
N ILE A 104 -2.41 25.84 -1.42
CA ILE A 104 -1.21 26.66 -1.64
C ILE A 104 -1.55 28.15 -1.51
N ASP A 105 -2.65 28.58 -2.11
CA ASP A 105 -3.11 29.98 -2.08
C ASP A 105 -3.43 30.43 -0.64
N GLU A 106 -4.05 29.54 0.16
CA GLU A 106 -4.46 29.85 1.53
C GLU A 106 -3.34 29.68 2.57
N HIS A 107 -2.52 28.64 2.45
CA HIS A 107 -1.56 28.24 3.51
C HIS A 107 -0.10 28.47 3.15
N GLY A 108 0.18 28.90 1.92
CA GLY A 108 1.53 29.16 1.43
C GLY A 108 2.10 28.02 0.59
N PRO A 109 3.32 28.21 0.06
CA PRO A 109 3.91 27.28 -0.90
C PRO A 109 4.20 25.92 -0.30
N ILE A 110 4.35 24.91 -1.15
CA ILE A 110 4.94 23.63 -0.76
C ILE A 110 6.41 23.86 -0.43
N LYS A 111 6.77 23.59 0.82
CA LYS A 111 8.12 23.76 1.37
C LYS A 111 8.91 22.48 1.28
N PHE A 112 8.28 21.36 1.62
CA PHE A 112 8.92 20.05 1.70
C PHE A 112 8.11 19.01 0.96
N ILE A 113 8.82 18.11 0.27
CA ILE A 113 8.26 16.90 -0.34
C ILE A 113 9.10 15.74 0.14
N ILE A 114 8.46 14.69 0.64
CA ILE A 114 9.11 13.49 1.16
C ILE A 114 8.69 12.28 0.32
N LEU A 115 9.66 11.57 -0.26
CA LEU A 115 9.51 10.19 -0.74
C LEU A 115 9.90 9.25 0.41
N PRO A 116 8.92 8.64 1.12
CA PRO A 116 9.18 7.94 2.37
C PRO A 116 9.46 6.44 2.21
N SER A 117 9.40 5.93 0.98
CA SER A 117 9.54 4.50 0.70
C SER A 117 10.55 4.25 -0.42
N THR A 118 11.19 3.09 -0.40
CA THR A 118 12.01 2.59 -1.51
C THR A 118 11.17 1.88 -2.58
N ALA A 119 9.89 1.62 -2.27
CA ALA A 119 8.95 0.91 -3.14
C ALA A 119 8.66 1.71 -4.43
N VAL A 120 8.53 0.98 -5.53
CA VAL A 120 8.52 1.55 -6.89
C VAL A 120 7.26 2.38 -7.15
N GLU A 121 6.13 1.96 -6.58
CA GLU A 121 4.82 2.59 -6.68
C GLU A 121 4.78 4.02 -6.13
N HIS A 122 5.54 4.28 -5.05
CA HIS A 122 5.69 5.62 -4.47
C HIS A 122 6.78 6.41 -5.19
N LYS A 123 7.89 5.74 -5.54
CA LYS A 123 9.05 6.33 -6.23
C LYS A 123 8.69 6.94 -7.59
N VAL A 124 7.91 6.22 -8.40
CA VAL A 124 7.58 6.62 -9.79
C VAL A 124 6.85 7.96 -9.86
N ASN A 125 6.07 8.31 -8.84
CA ASN A 125 5.29 9.55 -8.80
C ASN A 125 6.07 10.71 -8.17
N ALA A 126 7.00 10.43 -7.26
CA ALA A 126 7.70 11.45 -6.49
C ALA A 126 8.58 12.38 -7.31
N GLY A 127 9.35 11.84 -8.26
CA GLY A 127 10.22 12.66 -9.11
C GLY A 127 9.43 13.67 -9.96
N PRO A 128 8.40 13.24 -10.71
CA PRO A 128 7.52 14.16 -11.42
C PRO A 128 6.82 15.18 -10.52
N PHE A 129 6.34 14.78 -9.34
CA PHE A 129 5.69 15.69 -8.41
C PHE A 129 6.66 16.77 -7.92
N ALA A 130 7.88 16.39 -7.55
CA ALA A 130 8.93 17.34 -7.17
C ALA A 130 9.27 18.33 -8.30
N ARG A 131 9.23 17.91 -9.57
CA ARG A 131 9.42 18.82 -10.72
C ARG A 131 8.28 19.82 -10.91
N ALA A 132 7.06 19.52 -10.45
CA ALA A 132 5.95 20.47 -10.46
C ALA A 132 6.16 21.60 -9.42
N PHE A 133 6.98 21.36 -8.39
CA PHE A 133 7.29 22.32 -7.33
C PHE A 133 8.81 22.45 -7.12
N PRO A 134 9.56 22.97 -8.10
CA PRO A 134 11.03 22.94 -8.08
C PRO A 134 11.67 23.81 -6.98
N LYS A 135 10.89 24.64 -6.31
CA LYS A 135 11.33 25.45 -5.15
C LYS A 135 11.18 24.71 -3.81
N ALA A 136 10.47 23.60 -3.77
CA ALA A 136 10.33 22.79 -2.58
C ALA A 136 11.61 21.99 -2.33
N GLU A 137 11.98 21.81 -1.06
CA GLU A 137 13.01 20.86 -0.69
C GLU A 137 12.48 19.44 -0.84
N PHE A 138 13.14 18.65 -1.70
CA PHE A 138 12.74 17.28 -1.97
C PHE A 138 13.68 16.30 -1.25
N TYR A 139 13.15 15.59 -0.27
CA TYR A 139 13.84 14.55 0.48
C TYR A 139 13.36 13.17 0.03
N ALA A 140 14.29 12.24 -0.16
CA ALA A 140 14.01 10.83 -0.35
C ALA A 140 14.77 10.01 0.68
N VAL A 141 14.21 8.90 1.12
CA VAL A 141 14.93 7.95 1.99
C VAL A 141 16.28 7.55 1.39
N ASP A 142 17.29 7.34 2.23
CA ASP A 142 18.71 7.30 1.82
C ASP A 142 19.16 5.99 1.15
N GLN A 143 18.28 4.99 1.03
CA GLN A 143 18.55 3.69 0.43
C GLN A 143 17.72 3.42 -0.83
N GLN A 144 17.43 4.46 -1.62
CA GLN A 144 16.85 4.26 -2.95
C GLN A 144 17.77 3.34 -3.79
N TYR A 145 17.15 2.37 -4.46
CA TYR A 145 17.86 1.38 -5.26
C TYR A 145 17.14 1.07 -6.57
N SER A 146 17.85 0.39 -7.46
CA SER A 146 17.35 -0.29 -8.64
C SER A 146 17.95 -1.69 -8.72
N PHE A 147 17.27 -2.58 -9.45
CA PHE A 147 17.68 -3.96 -9.66
C PHE A 147 17.75 -4.25 -11.17
N PRO A 148 18.72 -5.04 -11.66
CA PRO A 148 19.77 -5.75 -10.91
C PRO A 148 20.99 -4.90 -10.53
N VAL A 149 21.09 -3.68 -11.04
CA VAL A 149 22.22 -2.76 -10.80
C VAL A 149 21.73 -1.56 -10.01
N SER A 150 22.47 -1.16 -8.97
CA SER A 150 22.21 0.07 -8.22
C SER A 150 22.61 1.29 -9.04
N LEU A 151 21.62 1.99 -9.60
CA LEU A 151 21.80 3.20 -10.39
C LEU A 151 21.71 4.44 -9.49
N PRO A 152 22.37 5.56 -9.84
CA PRO A 152 22.22 6.79 -9.09
C PRO A 152 20.79 7.35 -9.22
N ASN A 153 20.34 8.13 -8.23
CA ASN A 153 18.99 8.71 -8.16
C ASN A 153 18.51 9.40 -9.44
N SER A 154 19.41 10.07 -10.17
CA SER A 154 19.09 10.73 -11.45
C SER A 154 18.59 9.77 -12.53
N PHE A 155 19.02 8.51 -12.50
CA PHE A 155 18.55 7.44 -13.40
C PHE A 155 17.27 6.77 -12.88
N LEU A 156 16.89 7.01 -11.62
CA LEU A 156 15.65 6.51 -11.01
C LEU A 156 14.46 7.46 -11.24
N GLY A 157 14.63 8.47 -12.09
CA GLY A 157 13.61 9.49 -12.37
C GLY A 157 13.49 10.59 -11.31
N LEU A 158 14.37 10.58 -10.29
CA LEU A 158 14.42 11.60 -9.25
C LEU A 158 15.22 12.84 -9.73
N PRO A 159 14.80 14.06 -9.35
CA PRO A 159 15.54 15.28 -9.70
C PRO A 159 16.98 15.30 -9.15
N SER A 160 17.87 16.03 -9.82
CA SER A 160 19.26 16.16 -9.39
C SER A 160 19.45 16.85 -8.04
N TRP A 161 18.46 17.62 -7.58
CA TRP A 161 18.45 18.31 -6.28
C TRP A 161 17.84 17.48 -5.14
N THR A 162 17.56 16.19 -5.38
CA THR A 162 17.05 15.28 -4.34
C THR A 162 18.06 15.20 -3.18
N LYS A 163 17.58 15.44 -1.96
CA LYS A 163 18.37 15.32 -0.73
C LYS A 163 18.11 13.97 -0.06
N PRO A 164 19.13 13.30 0.51
CA PRO A 164 18.88 12.15 1.37
C PRO A 164 18.18 12.62 2.65
N LEU A 165 17.12 11.92 3.05
CA LEU A 165 16.42 12.18 4.30
C LEU A 165 17.29 11.70 5.48
N PRO A 166 17.56 12.53 6.50
CA PRO A 166 18.15 12.06 7.74
C PRO A 166 17.31 10.94 8.37
N ARG A 167 17.94 9.89 8.90
CA ARG A 167 17.20 8.72 9.42
C ARG A 167 16.37 8.98 10.67
N SER A 168 16.64 10.08 11.37
CA SER A 168 15.94 10.50 12.58
C SER A 168 15.82 12.02 12.56
N GLY A 169 14.71 12.53 13.10
CA GLY A 169 14.47 13.94 13.37
C GLY A 169 14.95 14.39 14.75
N GLU A 170 15.67 13.55 15.51
CA GLU A 170 16.19 13.95 16.82
C GLU A 170 17.34 14.97 16.68
N GLY A 171 17.28 16.04 17.49
CA GLY A 171 18.31 17.07 17.58
C GLY A 171 18.47 17.89 16.29
N VAL A 172 19.73 18.07 15.85
CA VAL A 172 20.08 18.90 14.68
C VAL A 172 19.61 18.32 13.34
N ASN A 173 19.07 17.10 13.33
CA ASN A 173 18.60 16.42 12.12
C ASN A 173 17.12 16.73 11.78
N ASN A 174 16.42 17.50 12.62
CA ASN A 174 15.06 17.92 12.33
C ASN A 174 14.99 19.00 11.24
N VAL A 175 14.98 18.57 9.99
CA VAL A 175 14.90 19.47 8.82
C VAL A 175 13.51 20.06 8.60
N PHE A 176 12.48 19.55 9.28
CA PHE A 176 11.09 19.99 9.11
C PHE A 176 10.62 20.97 10.20
N GLY A 177 11.47 21.23 11.21
CA GLY A 177 11.17 22.11 12.33
C GLY A 177 10.40 21.42 13.46
N ASP A 178 10.27 22.14 14.58
CA ASP A 178 9.83 21.55 15.86
C ASP A 178 8.38 21.02 15.88
N GLU A 179 7.57 21.36 14.88
CA GLU A 179 6.21 20.82 14.68
C GLU A 179 6.21 19.35 14.23
N PHE A 180 7.35 18.83 13.78
CA PHE A 180 7.48 17.49 13.26
C PHE A 180 8.52 16.67 14.03
N GLU A 181 8.29 15.36 14.09
CA GLU A 181 9.29 14.34 14.40
C GLU A 181 9.25 13.28 13.30
N HIS A 182 10.39 12.66 13.00
CA HIS A 182 10.41 11.56 12.06
C HIS A 182 11.44 10.49 12.41
N GLU A 183 11.15 9.25 12.04
CA GLU A 183 12.05 8.10 12.19
C GLU A 183 11.92 7.19 10.96
N VAL A 184 13.06 6.82 10.40
CA VAL A 184 13.14 5.95 9.21
C VAL A 184 13.39 4.52 9.64
N LEU A 185 12.39 3.66 9.51
CA LEU A 185 12.57 2.22 9.62
C LEU A 185 13.46 1.79 8.46
N THR A 186 14.58 1.14 8.74
CA THR A 186 15.49 0.63 7.70
C THR A 186 15.75 -0.84 7.94
N VAL A 187 15.29 -1.68 7.03
CA VAL A 187 15.50 -3.12 7.09
C VAL A 187 16.20 -3.58 5.82
N LYS A 188 17.24 -4.40 5.97
CA LYS A 188 17.96 -4.98 4.85
C LYS A 188 17.45 -6.41 4.59
N PRO A 189 16.56 -6.64 3.61
CA PRO A 189 16.03 -7.97 3.33
C PRO A 189 17.09 -8.90 2.74
N GLY A 190 18.03 -8.39 1.95
CA GLY A 190 19.02 -9.20 1.25
C GLY A 190 20.07 -8.35 0.53
N PRO A 191 20.93 -8.96 -0.31
CA PRO A 191 21.90 -8.23 -1.13
C PRO A 191 21.20 -7.27 -2.11
N GLY A 192 21.69 -6.04 -2.21
CA GLY A 192 21.28 -5.08 -3.25
C GLY A 192 19.90 -4.44 -3.09
N SER A 193 19.22 -4.62 -1.95
CA SER A 193 17.93 -3.98 -1.68
C SER A 193 17.79 -3.57 -0.21
N PHE A 194 16.95 -2.55 0.02
CA PHE A 194 16.59 -2.05 1.33
C PHE A 194 15.09 -1.75 1.35
N PHE A 195 14.45 -2.05 2.47
CA PHE A 195 13.14 -1.53 2.80
C PHE A 195 13.33 -0.32 3.70
N GLN A 196 12.70 0.79 3.33
CA GLN A 196 12.58 1.95 4.22
C GLN A 196 11.15 2.46 4.27
N ASP A 197 10.73 2.90 5.45
CA ASP A 197 9.45 3.55 5.70
C ASP A 197 9.68 4.70 6.71
N VAL A 198 9.09 5.87 6.45
CA VAL A 198 9.25 7.05 7.31
C VAL A 198 8.00 7.21 8.16
N ALA A 199 8.12 7.00 9.46
CA ALA A 199 7.13 7.54 10.39
C ALA A 199 7.35 9.04 10.50
N LEU A 200 6.37 9.86 10.08
CA LEU A 200 6.39 11.31 10.24
C LEU A 200 5.21 11.72 11.13
N PHE A 201 5.52 12.33 12.27
CA PHE A 201 4.55 12.79 13.24
C PHE A 201 4.42 14.31 13.21
N HIS A 202 3.22 14.81 12.95
CA HIS A 202 2.88 16.21 13.08
C HIS A 202 2.24 16.45 14.46
N LYS A 203 3.00 17.06 15.37
CA LYS A 203 2.62 17.23 16.78
C LYS A 203 1.33 18.04 16.95
N PRO A 204 1.15 19.20 16.28
CA PRO A 204 -0.03 20.03 16.48
C PRO A 204 -1.35 19.32 16.15
N SER A 205 -1.38 18.49 15.11
CA SER A 205 -2.59 17.77 14.71
C SER A 205 -2.70 16.36 15.30
N LYS A 206 -1.71 15.94 16.10
CA LYS A 206 -1.59 14.59 16.66
C LYS A 206 -1.68 13.49 15.59
N THR A 207 -1.10 13.75 14.41
CA THR A 207 -1.23 12.86 13.24
C THR A 207 0.10 12.23 12.88
N LEU A 208 0.14 10.91 12.87
CA LEU A 208 1.24 10.10 12.36
C LEU A 208 0.95 9.68 10.90
N THR A 209 1.90 9.85 10.01
CA THR A 209 1.86 9.27 8.65
C THR A 209 2.92 8.18 8.54
N VAL A 210 2.54 7.05 7.95
CA VAL A 210 3.43 5.92 7.60
C VAL A 210 3.11 5.48 6.17
N CYS A 211 4.05 4.85 5.47
CA CYS A 211 3.85 4.41 4.09
C CYS A 211 3.18 3.03 4.04
N ASP A 212 3.98 1.97 4.09
CA ASP A 212 3.64 0.58 3.81
C ASP A 212 3.79 -0.31 5.06
N ALA A 213 4.29 0.24 6.17
CA ALA A 213 4.56 -0.48 7.42
C ALA A 213 3.30 -0.91 8.18
N LEU A 214 2.17 -0.22 8.01
CA LEU A 214 0.91 -0.51 8.68
C LEU A 214 -0.25 -0.32 7.72
N LEU A 215 -1.18 -1.26 7.70
CA LEU A 215 -2.39 -1.20 6.87
C LEU A 215 -3.62 -1.61 7.69
N SER A 216 -4.78 -1.19 7.20
CA SER A 216 -6.07 -1.72 7.64
C SER A 216 -7.00 -1.85 6.43
N VAL A 217 -7.95 -2.78 6.54
CA VAL A 217 -8.99 -2.97 5.52
C VAL A 217 -10.30 -3.42 6.15
N THR A 218 -11.38 -2.83 5.68
CA THR A 218 -12.77 -3.16 6.01
C THR A 218 -13.45 -3.86 4.82
N GLU A 219 -14.65 -4.36 5.04
CA GLU A 219 -15.45 -5.02 3.98
C GLU A 219 -15.89 -4.05 2.88
N GLU A 220 -15.87 -2.75 3.16
CA GLU A 220 -16.30 -1.73 2.23
C GLU A 220 -15.18 -1.34 1.27
N PRO A 221 -15.42 -1.31 -0.06
CA PRO A 221 -14.45 -0.76 -0.99
C PRO A 221 -14.22 0.73 -0.68
N PRO A 222 -12.97 1.21 -0.73
CA PRO A 222 -12.68 2.63 -0.56
C PRO A 222 -13.42 3.44 -1.62
N GLU A 223 -13.94 4.60 -1.22
CA GLU A 223 -14.81 5.45 -2.05
C GLU A 223 -14.25 5.72 -3.46
N ILE A 224 -12.92 5.84 -3.61
CA ILE A 224 -12.31 6.03 -4.92
C ILE A 224 -12.65 4.89 -5.89
N LEU A 225 -12.71 3.64 -5.46
CA LEU A 225 -13.08 2.50 -6.30
C LEU A 225 -14.55 2.52 -6.72
N THR A 226 -15.41 3.21 -5.97
CA THR A 226 -16.84 3.34 -6.27
C THR A 226 -17.19 4.67 -6.95
N SER A 227 -16.22 5.55 -7.14
CA SER A 227 -16.45 6.94 -7.55
C SER A 227 -16.64 7.13 -9.06
N GLU A 228 -16.37 6.10 -9.87
CA GLU A 228 -16.40 6.15 -11.34
C GLU A 228 -16.78 4.78 -11.92
N PRO A 229 -17.57 4.71 -13.02
CA PRO A 229 -17.92 3.44 -13.65
C PRO A 229 -16.72 2.58 -14.04
N GLU A 230 -15.63 3.19 -14.54
CA GLU A 230 -14.40 2.45 -14.93
C GLU A 230 -13.67 1.85 -13.72
N TYR A 231 -13.82 2.44 -12.52
CA TYR A 231 -13.23 1.90 -11.31
C TYR A 231 -14.11 0.83 -10.67
N VAL A 232 -15.42 1.02 -10.70
CA VAL A 232 -16.40 0.00 -10.29
C VAL A 232 -16.25 -1.28 -11.12
N LYS A 233 -15.94 -1.15 -12.41
CA LYS A 233 -15.66 -2.27 -13.31
C LYS A 233 -14.61 -3.23 -12.76
N ALA A 234 -13.59 -2.75 -12.04
CA ALA A 234 -12.58 -3.60 -11.43
C ALA A 234 -13.18 -4.46 -10.29
N LEU A 235 -14.05 -3.88 -9.46
CA LEU A 235 -14.78 -4.62 -8.43
C LEU A 235 -15.66 -5.70 -9.09
N LEU A 236 -16.45 -5.33 -10.10
CA LEU A 236 -17.35 -6.28 -10.78
C LEU A 236 -16.58 -7.37 -11.52
N PHE A 237 -15.44 -7.05 -12.12
CA PHE A 237 -14.56 -8.03 -12.76
C PHE A 237 -14.08 -9.09 -11.78
N HIS A 238 -13.67 -8.68 -10.57
CA HIS A 238 -13.23 -9.63 -9.55
C HIS A 238 -14.40 -10.35 -8.87
N ALA A 239 -15.61 -9.81 -8.89
CA ALA A 239 -16.80 -10.44 -8.32
C ALA A 239 -17.32 -11.67 -9.11
N ARG A 240 -16.83 -11.89 -10.34
CA ARG A 240 -17.20 -13.01 -11.21
C ARG A 240 -16.72 -14.35 -10.68
N ASP A 241 -17.58 -15.35 -10.70
CA ASP A 241 -17.22 -16.75 -10.50
C ASP A 241 -16.80 -17.40 -11.84
N GLU A 242 -17.36 -16.95 -12.97
CA GLU A 242 -17.08 -17.50 -14.31
C GLU A 242 -16.59 -16.43 -15.32
N PRO A 243 -15.81 -16.81 -16.36
CA PRO A 243 -15.14 -15.83 -17.24
C PRO A 243 -16.08 -14.87 -17.98
N LEU A 244 -17.25 -15.34 -18.43
CA LEU A 244 -18.20 -14.49 -19.16
C LEU A 244 -19.41 -14.10 -18.30
N GLN A 245 -19.37 -14.36 -16.99
CA GLN A 245 -20.46 -13.97 -16.09
C GLN A 245 -20.63 -12.46 -16.12
N LEU A 246 -21.85 -12.01 -16.40
CA LEU A 246 -22.22 -10.63 -16.15
C LEU A 246 -22.63 -10.50 -14.69
N VAL A 247 -22.00 -9.57 -13.98
CA VAL A 247 -22.30 -9.28 -12.59
C VAL A 247 -23.11 -7.99 -12.55
N GLU A 248 -24.29 -8.03 -11.93
CA GLU A 248 -25.08 -6.84 -11.68
C GLU A 248 -24.38 -5.95 -10.65
N ASP A 249 -24.37 -4.65 -10.91
CA ASP A 249 -23.77 -3.68 -10.01
C ASP A 249 -24.64 -3.49 -8.77
N SER A 250 -24.20 -4.09 -7.66
CA SER A 250 -24.84 -4.04 -6.35
C SER A 250 -23.79 -3.84 -5.24
N PRO A 251 -24.16 -3.31 -4.06
CA PRO A 251 -23.26 -3.24 -2.92
C PRO A 251 -22.62 -4.59 -2.59
N GLU A 252 -23.39 -5.68 -2.67
CA GLU A 252 -22.93 -7.04 -2.41
C GLU A 252 -21.89 -7.51 -3.42
N ALA A 253 -22.13 -7.26 -4.72
CA ALA A 253 -21.17 -7.57 -5.77
C ALA A 253 -19.87 -6.76 -5.61
N ARG A 254 -19.98 -5.48 -5.27
CA ARG A 254 -18.83 -4.60 -5.02
C ARG A 254 -17.99 -5.09 -3.84
N ARG A 255 -18.62 -5.46 -2.72
CA ARG A 255 -17.93 -6.05 -1.55
C ARG A 255 -17.27 -7.38 -1.88
N LYS A 256 -17.93 -8.25 -2.65
CA LYS A 256 -17.34 -9.52 -3.14
C LYS A 256 -16.10 -9.27 -4.00
N GLY A 257 -16.17 -8.35 -4.94
CA GLY A 257 -15.04 -7.93 -5.76
C GLY A 257 -13.90 -7.35 -4.94
N TRP A 258 -14.23 -6.48 -3.99
CA TRP A 258 -13.26 -5.84 -3.10
C TRP A 258 -12.52 -6.87 -2.24
N ARG A 259 -13.25 -7.79 -1.62
CA ARG A 259 -12.68 -8.91 -0.86
C ARG A 259 -11.60 -9.65 -1.65
N ARG A 260 -11.91 -10.01 -2.90
CA ARG A 260 -10.97 -10.72 -3.79
C ARG A 260 -9.76 -9.89 -4.16
N ILE A 261 -9.96 -8.61 -4.46
CA ILE A 261 -8.87 -7.66 -4.72
C ILE A 261 -7.95 -7.55 -3.51
N VAL A 262 -8.50 -7.45 -2.30
CA VAL A 262 -7.72 -7.39 -1.06
C VAL A 262 -6.89 -8.65 -0.87
N LEU A 263 -7.48 -9.83 -1.07
CA LEU A 263 -6.73 -11.09 -0.94
C LEU A 263 -5.62 -11.21 -2.01
N LEU A 264 -5.89 -10.85 -3.26
CA LEU A 264 -4.87 -10.82 -4.33
C LEU A 264 -3.78 -9.79 -4.05
N PHE A 265 -4.12 -8.59 -3.58
CA PHE A 265 -3.16 -7.54 -3.26
C PHE A 265 -2.19 -7.97 -2.15
N ASN A 266 -2.67 -8.70 -1.14
CA ASN A 266 -1.88 -9.08 0.01
C ASN A 266 -1.09 -10.38 -0.16
N PHE A 267 -1.64 -11.33 -0.91
CA PHE A 267 -1.11 -12.70 -0.97
C PHE A 267 -0.71 -13.14 -2.39
N PHE A 268 -1.00 -12.33 -3.41
CA PHE A 268 -0.87 -12.63 -4.85
C PHE A 268 -1.74 -13.81 -5.32
N ILE A 269 -1.59 -14.99 -4.72
CA ILE A 269 -2.42 -16.18 -4.94
C ILE A 269 -2.81 -16.76 -3.55
N PRO A 270 -3.91 -16.25 -2.96
CA PRO A 270 -4.37 -16.69 -1.64
C PRO A 270 -4.88 -18.14 -1.68
N GLY A 271 -5.04 -18.77 -0.51
CA GLY A 271 -5.40 -20.18 -0.39
C GLY A 271 -6.78 -20.52 -0.96
N ALA A 272 -7.71 -19.57 -0.91
CA ALA A 272 -9.05 -19.70 -1.49
C ALA A 272 -9.08 -19.53 -3.03
N THR A 273 -7.92 -19.30 -3.67
CA THR A 273 -7.81 -19.07 -5.12
C THR A 273 -7.09 -20.21 -5.82
N GLN A 274 -7.47 -20.42 -7.07
CA GLN A 274 -6.78 -21.23 -8.04
C GLN A 274 -6.39 -20.35 -9.23
N ALA A 275 -5.10 -20.24 -9.54
CA ALA A 275 -4.62 -19.48 -10.68
C ALA A 275 -4.47 -20.37 -11.93
N ASP A 276 -4.99 -19.91 -13.06
CA ASP A 276 -4.74 -20.45 -14.40
C ASP A 276 -4.03 -19.39 -15.25
N ILE A 277 -2.74 -19.63 -15.45
CA ILE A 277 -1.85 -18.74 -16.21
C ILE A 277 -1.42 -19.38 -17.55
N GLY A 278 -2.09 -20.45 -17.97
CA GLY A 278 -1.83 -21.09 -19.26
C GLY A 278 -2.21 -20.19 -20.45
N LEU A 279 -1.80 -20.58 -21.67
CA LEU A 279 -2.18 -19.88 -22.89
C LEU A 279 -3.61 -20.22 -23.36
N ASP A 280 -4.14 -21.38 -22.98
CA ASP A 280 -5.48 -21.85 -23.38
C ASP A 280 -6.61 -20.83 -23.11
N PRO A 281 -6.70 -20.16 -21.94
CA PRO A 281 -7.71 -19.14 -21.71
C PRO A 281 -7.56 -17.89 -22.59
N LEU A 282 -6.33 -17.57 -23.03
CA LEU A 282 -6.05 -16.42 -23.90
C LEU A 282 -6.50 -16.64 -25.35
N LEU A 283 -6.68 -17.90 -25.77
CA LEU A 283 -7.25 -18.23 -27.08
C LEU A 283 -8.77 -18.07 -27.13
N LYS A 284 -9.44 -17.94 -25.97
CA LYS A 284 -10.90 -17.87 -25.84
C LYS A 284 -11.40 -16.45 -25.54
N LEU A 285 -10.58 -15.43 -25.77
CA LEU A 285 -10.91 -14.05 -25.43
C LEU A 285 -12.04 -13.51 -26.33
N ASP A 286 -13.05 -12.95 -25.67
CA ASP A 286 -14.12 -12.18 -26.29
C ASP A 286 -13.92 -10.69 -25.99
N PHE A 287 -13.26 -9.96 -26.89
CA PHE A 287 -12.98 -8.53 -26.72
C PHE A 287 -14.24 -7.64 -26.67
N SER A 288 -15.44 -8.18 -26.95
CA SER A 288 -16.70 -7.47 -26.72
C SER A 288 -17.15 -7.49 -25.25
N TYR A 289 -16.47 -8.26 -24.40
CA TYR A 289 -16.83 -8.44 -23.00
C TYR A 289 -16.76 -7.14 -22.18
N LYS A 290 -17.88 -6.82 -21.53
CA LYS A 290 -18.13 -5.52 -20.91
C LYS A 290 -17.23 -5.20 -19.72
N LEU A 291 -16.79 -6.22 -18.98
CA LEU A 291 -15.91 -6.04 -17.82
C LEU A 291 -14.41 -6.10 -18.20
N GLY A 292 -14.05 -6.12 -19.49
CA GLY A 292 -12.68 -5.95 -19.98
C GLY A 292 -11.87 -7.25 -20.09
N TRP A 293 -10.61 -7.12 -20.53
CA TRP A 293 -9.66 -8.23 -20.72
C TRP A 293 -10.17 -9.40 -21.58
N GLY A 294 -11.13 -9.17 -22.48
CA GLY A 294 -11.67 -10.23 -23.31
C GLY A 294 -12.40 -11.34 -22.51
N GLY A 295 -12.85 -11.07 -21.28
CA GLY A 295 -13.41 -12.09 -20.40
C GLY A 295 -12.37 -12.93 -19.67
N TRP A 296 -11.07 -12.69 -19.87
CA TRP A 296 -10.01 -13.41 -19.17
C TRP A 296 -10.23 -13.38 -17.65
N GLN A 297 -10.10 -14.55 -17.03
CA GLN A 297 -10.25 -14.73 -15.59
C GLN A 297 -9.12 -15.66 -15.13
N PRO A 298 -7.96 -15.10 -14.75
CA PRO A 298 -6.82 -15.92 -14.33
C PRO A 298 -7.03 -16.57 -12.96
N PHE A 299 -8.10 -16.22 -12.24
CA PHE A 299 -8.33 -16.63 -10.86
C PHE A 299 -9.74 -17.21 -10.68
N SER A 300 -9.81 -18.48 -10.33
CA SER A 300 -11.03 -19.14 -9.84
C SER A 300 -11.06 -19.13 -8.32
N TRP A 301 -12.24 -18.98 -7.73
CA TRP A 301 -12.41 -18.73 -6.30
C TRP A 301 -13.25 -19.82 -5.64
N ARG A 302 -12.84 -20.22 -4.43
CA ARG A 302 -13.60 -21.11 -3.55
C ARG A 302 -14.44 -20.28 -2.58
N PRO A 303 -15.58 -20.79 -2.07
CA PRO A 303 -16.38 -20.09 -1.06
C PRO A 303 -15.63 -19.73 0.23
N SER A 304 -14.54 -20.44 0.53
CA SER A 304 -13.61 -20.18 1.64
C SER A 304 -12.92 -18.81 1.55
N GLU A 305 -13.08 -18.07 0.45
CA GLU A 305 -12.61 -16.68 0.34
C GLU A 305 -13.16 -15.76 1.43
N ILE A 306 -14.38 -16.04 1.93
CA ILE A 306 -15.03 -15.23 2.96
C ILE A 306 -14.23 -15.38 4.26
N GLU A 307 -13.94 -16.62 4.66
CA GLU A 307 -13.13 -16.91 5.84
C GLU A 307 -11.72 -16.33 5.72
N SER A 308 -11.06 -16.52 4.56
CA SER A 308 -9.74 -15.93 4.28
C SER A 308 -9.72 -14.42 4.49
N PHE A 309 -10.73 -13.73 3.96
CA PHE A 309 -10.87 -12.28 4.12
C PHE A 309 -11.21 -11.85 5.55
N GLU A 310 -12.11 -12.55 6.23
CA GLU A 310 -12.47 -12.24 7.63
C GLU A 310 -11.25 -12.41 8.55
N LYS A 311 -10.43 -13.44 8.33
CA LYS A 311 -9.17 -13.64 9.06
C LYS A 311 -8.17 -12.53 8.76
N TYR A 312 -8.04 -12.12 7.51
CA TYR A 312 -7.16 -11.03 7.10
C TYR A 312 -7.62 -9.67 7.65
N SER A 313 -8.80 -9.21 7.23
CA SER A 313 -9.36 -7.92 7.61
C SER A 313 -9.54 -7.78 9.12
N ALA A 314 -10.01 -8.84 9.78
CA ALA A 314 -10.41 -8.85 11.19
C ALA A 314 -11.18 -7.58 11.59
N GLY A 315 -12.14 -7.17 10.75
CA GLY A 315 -12.97 -5.99 10.96
C GLY A 315 -12.20 -4.66 10.96
N GLY A 316 -11.16 -4.52 10.13
CA GLY A 316 -10.35 -3.30 10.08
C GLY A 316 -9.31 -3.21 11.19
N ARG A 317 -8.91 -4.34 11.78
CA ARG A 317 -7.82 -4.33 12.77
C ARG A 317 -6.48 -4.11 12.07
N PRO A 318 -5.69 -3.09 12.47
CA PRO A 318 -4.41 -2.79 11.85
C PRO A 318 -3.47 -3.99 11.85
N THR A 319 -2.71 -4.12 10.77
CA THR A 319 -1.75 -5.22 10.58
C THR A 319 -0.60 -4.78 9.68
N LEU A 320 0.47 -5.58 9.68
CA LEU A 320 1.58 -5.43 8.76
C LEU A 320 1.21 -6.07 7.41
N LEU A 321 1.66 -5.49 6.30
CA LEU A 321 1.45 -6.06 4.96
C LEU A 321 2.20 -7.40 4.84
N PRO A 322 1.57 -8.53 4.44
CA PRO A 322 2.21 -9.84 4.48
C PRO A 322 3.57 -9.94 3.76
N ILE A 323 3.70 -9.35 2.57
CA ILE A 323 4.98 -9.31 1.85
C ILE A 323 6.05 -8.49 2.59
N ILE A 324 5.64 -7.43 3.29
CA ILE A 324 6.55 -6.60 4.11
C ILE A 324 6.97 -7.35 5.36
N GLN A 325 6.12 -8.21 5.94
CA GLN A 325 6.51 -9.01 7.09
C GLN A 325 7.67 -9.98 6.79
N ILE A 326 7.74 -10.53 5.58
CA ILE A 326 8.91 -11.31 5.14
C ILE A 326 10.19 -10.48 5.30
N ILE A 327 10.14 -9.21 4.91
CA ILE A 327 11.25 -8.27 5.01
C ILE A 327 11.52 -7.90 6.47
N LEU A 328 10.50 -7.46 7.21
CA LEU A 328 10.59 -7.02 8.61
C LEU A 328 11.12 -8.10 9.55
N ASN A 329 10.89 -9.37 9.24
CA ASN A 329 11.49 -10.49 9.97
C ASN A 329 13.02 -10.35 10.06
N ARG A 330 13.69 -9.86 9.00
CA ARG A 330 15.15 -9.63 9.01
C ARG A 330 15.55 -8.46 9.91
N GLY A 331 14.68 -7.47 10.06
CA GLY A 331 14.86 -6.36 11.00
C GLY A 331 14.64 -6.72 12.48
N LEU A 332 14.14 -7.92 12.77
CA LEU A 332 14.13 -8.45 14.14
C LEU A 332 15.52 -8.93 14.56
N ALA A 333 16.29 -9.49 13.63
CA ALA A 333 17.60 -10.08 13.91
C ALA A 333 18.65 -9.02 14.31
N ASP A 334 18.55 -7.80 13.74
CA ASP A 334 19.44 -6.68 14.06
C ASP A 334 18.81 -5.65 15.02
N GLY A 335 17.56 -5.88 15.46
CA GLY A 335 16.84 -5.01 16.39
C GLY A 335 16.28 -3.72 15.78
N SER A 336 16.51 -3.45 14.49
CA SER A 336 16.08 -2.22 13.80
C SER A 336 14.57 -2.00 13.90
N LEU A 337 13.76 -3.05 13.75
CA LEU A 337 12.31 -2.96 13.86
C LEU A 337 11.88 -2.56 15.27
N ARG A 338 12.46 -3.22 16.28
CA ARG A 338 12.13 -2.96 17.68
C ARG A 338 12.49 -1.54 18.06
N GLU A 339 13.70 -1.09 17.71
CA GLU A 339 14.15 0.28 18.00
C GLU A 339 13.20 1.31 17.40
N TRP A 340 12.84 1.16 16.12
CA TRP A 340 11.93 2.08 15.45
C TRP A 340 10.55 2.13 16.11
N VAL A 341 9.96 0.97 16.44
CA VAL A 341 8.66 0.92 17.14
C VAL A 341 8.74 1.59 18.52
N GLU A 342 9.81 1.33 19.29
CA GLU A 342 10.01 1.96 20.60
C GLU A 342 10.19 3.48 20.51
N LYS A 343 10.72 4.00 19.40
CA LYS A 343 10.80 5.44 19.17
C LYS A 343 9.45 6.04 18.82
N VAL A 344 8.81 5.51 17.78
CA VAL A 344 7.53 6.04 17.27
C VAL A 344 6.44 5.98 18.34
N LYS A 345 6.39 4.91 19.15
CA LYS A 345 5.34 4.77 20.17
C LYS A 345 5.45 5.74 21.35
N ARG A 346 6.51 6.54 21.45
CA ARG A 346 6.64 7.61 22.46
C ARG A 346 5.94 8.89 22.05
N TRP A 347 5.59 9.04 20.78
CA TRP A 347 4.92 10.22 20.26
C TRP A 347 3.44 10.25 20.63
N ASP A 348 2.89 11.44 20.85
CA ASP A 348 1.50 11.66 21.29
C ASP A 348 0.54 11.86 20.09
N PHE A 349 0.38 10.83 19.27
CA PHE A 349 -0.61 10.82 18.18
C PHE A 349 -1.91 10.10 18.57
N ASP A 350 -3.02 10.55 17.99
CA ASP A 350 -4.34 9.91 18.08
C ASP A 350 -4.88 9.43 16.73
N LEU A 351 -4.14 9.71 15.66
CA LEU A 351 -4.52 9.44 14.29
C LEU A 351 -3.33 8.94 13.48
N VAL A 352 -3.52 7.87 12.70
CA VAL A 352 -2.52 7.31 11.79
C VAL A 352 -3.06 7.34 10.37
N ILE A 353 -2.28 7.84 9.42
CA ILE A 353 -2.60 7.84 7.99
C ILE A 353 -1.59 6.94 7.26
N PRO A 354 -1.95 5.68 6.97
CA PRO A 354 -1.20 4.85 6.04
C PRO A 354 -1.41 5.34 4.60
N GLN A 355 -0.44 5.08 3.71
CA GLN A 355 -0.51 5.53 2.31
C GLN A 355 -1.17 4.52 1.35
N HIS A 356 -1.73 3.44 1.90
CA HIS A 356 -2.54 2.47 1.20
C HIS A 356 -3.78 2.09 2.01
N LEU A 357 -4.78 1.52 1.34
CA LEU A 357 -6.03 1.00 1.90
C LEU A 357 -6.74 2.02 2.82
N ASP A 358 -7.34 1.56 3.91
CA ASP A 358 -8.19 2.37 4.78
C ASP A 358 -7.37 3.40 5.56
N ALA A 359 -7.80 4.65 5.47
CA ALA A 359 -7.29 5.78 6.23
C ALA A 359 -8.36 6.88 6.34
N PRO A 360 -8.33 7.69 7.40
CA PRO A 360 -7.41 7.63 8.54
C PRO A 360 -7.80 6.53 9.54
N LEU A 361 -6.84 6.14 10.40
CA LEU A 361 -7.04 5.17 11.48
C LEU A 361 -6.95 5.89 12.83
N ALA A 362 -8.03 5.83 13.62
CA ALA A 362 -8.00 6.34 14.99
C ALA A 362 -7.25 5.35 15.90
N LEU A 363 -5.96 5.61 16.13
CA LEU A 363 -5.06 4.72 16.88
C LEU A 363 -4.24 5.53 17.87
N THR A 364 -4.19 5.03 19.10
CA THR A 364 -3.19 5.43 20.10
C THR A 364 -1.81 4.84 19.76
N PRO A 365 -0.73 5.33 20.36
CA PRO A 365 0.62 4.78 20.14
C PRO A 365 0.74 3.29 20.52
N ALA A 366 0.04 2.86 21.57
CA ALA A 366 -0.01 1.46 21.97
C ALA A 366 -0.73 0.59 20.91
N GLN A 367 -1.83 1.07 20.33
CA GLN A 367 -2.55 0.36 19.28
C GLN A 367 -1.75 0.30 17.97
N PHE A 368 -1.01 1.37 17.65
CA PHE A 368 -0.05 1.38 16.53
C PHE A 368 1.07 0.35 16.71
N ALA A 369 1.65 0.26 17.91
CA ALA A 369 2.75 -0.66 18.20
C ALA A 369 2.33 -2.13 18.24
N SER A 370 1.08 -2.41 18.65
CA SER A 370 0.53 -3.76 18.85
C SER A 370 0.80 -4.78 17.74
N PRO A 371 0.56 -4.51 16.44
CA PRO A 371 0.86 -5.46 15.36
C PRO A 371 2.37 -5.77 15.25
N PHE A 372 3.25 -4.78 15.44
CA PHE A 372 4.70 -4.98 15.42
C PHE A 372 5.19 -5.77 16.63
N GLU A 373 4.67 -5.49 17.82
CA GLU A 373 5.02 -6.21 19.04
C GLU A 373 4.53 -7.66 18.99
N SER A 374 3.31 -7.90 18.48
CA SER A 374 2.77 -9.25 18.28
C SER A 374 3.61 -10.03 17.29
N PHE A 375 3.97 -9.40 16.16
CA PHE A 375 4.87 -9.97 15.17
C PHE A 375 6.22 -10.35 15.79
N SER A 376 6.83 -9.44 16.57
CA SER A 376 8.11 -9.68 17.23
C SER A 376 8.03 -10.80 18.29
N LYS A 377 6.96 -10.86 19.08
CA LYS A 377 6.76 -11.85 20.15
C LYS A 377 6.60 -13.27 19.59
N ASN A 378 5.97 -13.42 18.42
CA ASN A 378 5.76 -14.72 17.78
C ASN A 378 6.91 -15.11 16.84
N GLY A 379 8.13 -14.64 17.13
CA GLY A 379 9.32 -14.94 16.32
C GLY A 379 9.36 -14.29 14.93
N GLY A 380 8.41 -13.43 14.58
CA GLY A 380 8.38 -12.73 13.29
C GLY A 380 8.00 -13.60 12.09
N ASN A 381 7.66 -14.86 12.29
CA ASN A 381 7.27 -15.77 11.23
C ASN A 381 5.85 -16.30 11.41
N GLU A 382 5.20 -16.11 12.55
CA GLU A 382 3.80 -16.51 12.75
C GLU A 382 2.85 -15.32 12.53
N MET A 383 1.85 -15.55 11.67
CA MET A 383 0.85 -14.58 11.28
C MET A 383 -0.53 -14.95 11.79
N ARG A 384 -1.37 -13.94 11.97
CA ARG A 384 -2.79 -14.11 12.31
C ARG A 384 -3.66 -14.58 11.14
N PHE A 385 -3.11 -14.61 9.93
CA PHE A 385 -3.83 -14.96 8.70
C PHE A 385 -3.80 -16.46 8.46
N CYS A 386 -4.54 -16.93 7.45
CA CYS A 386 -4.54 -18.34 7.11
C CYS A 386 -3.16 -18.78 6.59
N ASP A 387 -2.69 -19.96 7.01
CA ASP A 387 -1.43 -20.53 6.55
C ASP A 387 -1.43 -20.72 5.04
N GLU A 388 -2.60 -21.10 4.52
CA GLU A 388 -2.81 -21.26 3.11
C GLU A 388 -2.62 -19.92 2.38
N ASP A 389 -3.00 -18.77 2.92
CA ASP A 389 -2.82 -17.51 2.19
C ASP A 389 -1.36 -17.11 2.00
N VAL A 390 -0.48 -17.46 2.94
CA VAL A 390 0.95 -17.09 2.89
C VAL A 390 1.83 -18.11 2.18
N ALA A 391 1.28 -19.21 1.64
CA ALA A 391 2.13 -20.28 1.12
C ALA A 391 2.95 -19.89 -0.13
N LEU A 392 2.42 -19.06 -1.03
CA LEU A 392 3.21 -18.55 -2.17
C LEU A 392 4.34 -17.63 -1.70
N LEU A 393 4.07 -16.77 -0.71
CA LEU A 393 5.06 -15.91 -0.07
C LEU A 393 6.20 -16.73 0.55
N ARG A 394 5.85 -17.81 1.27
CA ARG A 394 6.79 -18.79 1.81
C ARG A 394 7.60 -19.49 0.72
N GLU A 395 6.97 -19.85 -0.39
CA GLU A 395 7.67 -20.47 -1.52
C GLU A 395 8.63 -19.49 -2.21
N ALA A 396 8.26 -18.22 -2.33
CA ALA A 396 9.14 -17.18 -2.87
C ALA A 396 10.44 -17.03 -2.05
N GLU A 397 10.39 -17.25 -0.72
CA GLU A 397 11.59 -17.32 0.13
C GLU A 397 12.47 -18.56 -0.12
N ARG A 398 11.93 -19.61 -0.76
CA ARG A 398 12.62 -20.89 -1.03
C ARG A 398 13.03 -21.07 -2.50
N GLY A 399 12.38 -20.36 -3.41
CA GLY A 399 12.53 -20.51 -4.86
C GLY A 399 13.54 -19.55 -5.50
N PRO A 400 13.56 -19.44 -6.85
CA PRO A 400 14.51 -18.60 -7.58
C PRO A 400 14.42 -17.11 -7.25
N LEU A 401 13.31 -16.62 -6.70
CA LEU A 401 13.15 -15.23 -6.24
C LEU A 401 13.80 -14.94 -4.89
N ALA A 402 14.28 -15.98 -4.18
CA ALA A 402 15.00 -15.87 -2.92
C ALA A 402 16.34 -15.11 -3.01
N PHE A 403 16.84 -14.79 -4.22
CA PHE A 403 18.04 -13.96 -4.36
C PHE A 403 17.86 -12.55 -3.76
N SER A 404 16.62 -12.07 -3.68
CA SER A 404 16.28 -10.71 -3.23
C SER A 404 16.09 -10.59 -1.72
N VAL A 405 15.80 -11.71 -1.04
CA VAL A 405 15.56 -11.76 0.42
C VAL A 405 16.40 -12.90 1.01
N GLY A 406 17.41 -12.55 1.81
CA GLY A 406 18.30 -13.52 2.47
C GLY A 406 17.56 -14.42 3.46
N LYS A 407 18.19 -15.52 3.88
CA LYS A 407 17.61 -16.44 4.88
C LYS A 407 17.38 -15.72 6.21
N THR A 408 16.30 -16.08 6.90
CA THR A 408 16.04 -15.65 8.28
C THR A 408 16.28 -16.81 9.26
N ALA A 409 16.71 -16.47 10.48
CA ALA A 409 16.82 -17.39 11.60
C ALA A 409 15.46 -17.92 12.10
N ASN A 410 14.38 -17.18 11.85
CA ASN A 410 13.05 -17.50 12.35
C ASN A 410 12.26 -18.46 11.44
N GLY A 411 12.84 -18.84 10.29
CA GLY A 411 12.11 -19.59 9.26
C GLY A 411 11.09 -18.73 8.49
N PRO A 412 10.45 -19.30 7.46
CA PRO A 412 9.54 -18.56 6.60
C PRO A 412 8.18 -18.34 7.28
N LEU A 413 7.36 -17.46 6.70
CA LEU A 413 6.05 -17.16 7.25
C LEU A 413 5.13 -18.39 7.37
N THR A 414 4.38 -18.43 8.46
CA THR A 414 3.39 -19.44 8.86
C THR A 414 2.15 -18.74 9.35
N GLY A 415 0.99 -19.33 9.12
CA GLY A 415 -0.30 -18.79 9.55
C GLY A 415 -1.10 -19.81 10.34
N VAL A 416 -2.35 -19.47 10.63
CA VAL A 416 -3.32 -20.37 11.25
C VAL A 416 -3.91 -21.28 10.18
N LYS A 417 -4.00 -22.58 10.42
CA LYS A 417 -4.66 -23.49 9.47
C LYS A 417 -6.14 -23.13 9.35
N CYS A 418 -6.62 -22.85 8.13
CA CYS A 418 -8.01 -22.46 7.87
C CYS A 418 -8.74 -23.43 6.92
N ASP A 419 -8.08 -24.47 6.40
CA ASP A 419 -8.69 -25.45 5.50
C ASP A 419 -9.33 -24.81 4.24
N LEU A 420 -8.66 -23.78 3.68
CA LEU A 420 -9.17 -23.00 2.54
C LEU A 420 -9.29 -23.79 1.20
N GLY A 421 -8.86 -25.05 1.17
CA GLY A 421 -8.88 -25.92 -0.01
C GLY A 421 -7.58 -26.72 -0.22
N SER A 422 -7.02 -27.27 0.86
CA SER A 422 -5.62 -27.70 1.07
C SER A 422 -5.10 -28.91 0.24
N GLY A 423 -5.51 -29.08 -1.03
CA GLY A 423 -5.08 -30.22 -1.86
C GLY A 423 -4.80 -29.96 -3.35
N GLU A 424 -5.13 -28.80 -3.90
CA GLU A 424 -4.96 -28.53 -5.35
C GLU A 424 -3.76 -27.60 -5.63
N ALA A 425 -3.09 -27.83 -6.76
CA ALA A 425 -1.95 -27.02 -7.20
C ALA A 425 -2.42 -25.60 -7.54
N ARG A 426 -2.05 -24.60 -6.73
CA ARG A 426 -2.53 -23.20 -6.83
C ARG A 426 -2.21 -22.47 -8.11
N VAL A 427 -1.25 -22.97 -8.87
CA VAL A 427 -0.93 -22.50 -10.21
C VAL A 427 -1.03 -23.71 -11.13
N ILE A 428 -1.97 -23.68 -12.06
CA ILE A 428 -2.09 -24.67 -13.11
C ILE A 428 -1.39 -24.12 -14.35
N SER A 429 -0.39 -24.84 -14.85
CA SER A 429 0.12 -24.67 -16.21
C SER A 429 0.18 -26.04 -16.87
N LYS A 430 -0.67 -26.27 -17.88
CA LYS A 430 -0.65 -27.54 -18.63
C LYS A 430 0.61 -27.68 -19.49
N GLU A 431 1.24 -26.57 -19.85
CA GLU A 431 2.34 -26.50 -20.82
C GLU A 431 3.74 -26.52 -20.20
N LEU A 432 3.88 -26.28 -18.88
CA LEU A 432 5.16 -26.28 -18.15
C LEU A 432 5.41 -27.58 -17.37
N ARG A 433 4.87 -28.72 -17.85
CA ARG A 433 5.34 -30.06 -17.47
C ARG A 433 6.73 -30.37 -18.06
N LEU A 434 7.69 -29.45 -17.96
CA LEU A 434 9.10 -29.79 -18.05
C LEU A 434 9.55 -30.22 -16.65
N LYS A 435 9.63 -31.55 -16.50
CA LYS A 435 10.17 -32.32 -15.40
C LYS A 435 11.23 -31.56 -14.58
N TRP A 436 10.86 -31.08 -13.40
CA TRP A 436 11.79 -31.01 -12.28
C TRP A 436 11.74 -32.36 -11.56
N ALA A 437 12.34 -33.38 -12.18
CA ALA A 437 12.73 -34.58 -11.47
C ALA A 437 14.14 -34.32 -10.90
N PRO A 438 14.38 -34.57 -9.60
CA PRO A 438 15.73 -34.46 -9.05
C PRO A 438 16.60 -35.53 -9.70
N LYS A 439 17.79 -35.13 -10.17
CA LYS A 439 18.93 -36.03 -10.32
C LYS A 439 19.85 -35.82 -9.13
#